data_AF-A0A0D3LBF5-F1
#
_entry.id   AF-A0A0D3LBF5-F1
#
_cell.length_a   1.000
_cell.length_b   1.000
_cell.length_c   1.000
_cell.angle_alpha   90.00
_cell.angle_beta   90.00
_cell.angle_gamma   90.00
#
_symmetry.space_group_name_H-M   'P 1'
#
loop_
_entity.id
_entity.type
_entity.pdbx_description
1 polymer ?
#
loop_
_entity_poly.entity_id
_entity_poly.type
_entity_poly.pdbx_seq_one_letter_code
_entity_poly.pdbx_strand_id
1 'polypeptide(L)'
;MSEEEYTALEQARRRIIEARMQARREAICRDAGVPLEKYGEYMYERFRKIWNTHRRIKLISLMRLGIEAMGKEDFRKWLNSPNFHFDGKPPASYLDNIAGIEYTHSRIIGMEYGDNA
;
A
#
# COMPACT_ATOMS: atom_id res chain seq x y z
N MET A 1 -3.94 24.58 34.87
CA MET A 1 -2.66 24.28 34.23
C MET A 1 -2.22 25.52 33.50
N SER A 2 -1.05 26.06 33.81
CA SER A 2 -0.49 27.24 33.15
C SER A 2 0.02 26.89 31.75
N GLU A 3 0.21 27.93 30.93
CA GLU A 3 0.80 27.78 29.59
C GLU A 3 2.23 27.20 29.65
N GLU A 4 2.98 27.53 30.71
CA GLU A 4 4.30 26.98 31.00
C GLU A 4 4.24 25.49 31.35
N GLU A 5 3.27 25.08 32.18
CA GLU A 5 3.06 23.67 32.55
C GLU A 5 2.65 22.83 31.33
N TYR A 6 1.78 23.35 30.47
CA TYR A 6 1.38 22.69 29.22
C TYR A 6 2.57 22.52 28.27
N THR A 7 3.37 23.58 28.09
CA THR A 7 4.56 23.56 27.23
C THR A 7 5.59 22.55 27.74
N ALA A 8 5.84 22.51 29.05
CA ALA A 8 6.74 21.55 29.66
C ALA A 8 6.25 20.10 29.48
N LEU A 9 4.94 19.86 29.63
CA LEU A 9 4.33 18.55 29.40
C LEU A 9 4.47 18.10 27.93
N GLU A 10 4.25 19.01 26.98
CA GLU A 10 4.39 18.69 25.55
C GLU A 10 5.84 18.38 25.17
N GLN A 11 6.81 19.14 25.70
CA GLN A 11 8.23 18.87 25.51
C GLN A 11 8.63 17.51 26.11
N ALA A 12 8.15 17.19 27.32
CA ALA A 12 8.39 15.89 27.94
C ALA A 12 7.80 14.74 27.10
N ARG A 13 6.57 14.90 26.58
CA ARG A 13 5.94 13.93 25.69
C ARG A 13 6.74 13.72 24.41
N ARG A 14 7.23 14.78 23.77
CA ARG A 14 8.07 14.69 22.56
C ARG A 14 9.36 13.92 22.83
N ARG A 15 10.07 14.24 23.93
CA ARG A 15 11.29 13.53 24.33
C ARG A 15 11.06 12.03 24.56
N ILE A 16 9.95 11.66 25.22
CA ILE A 16 9.60 10.24 25.44
C ILE A 16 9.36 9.53 24.10
N ILE A 17 8.63 10.17 23.18
CA ILE A 17 8.37 9.61 21.84
C ILE A 17 9.68 9.45 21.07
N GLU A 18 10.53 10.47 21.05
CA GLU A 18 11.83 10.45 20.37
C GLU A 18 12.75 9.36 20.95
N ALA A 19 12.85 9.24 22.27
CA ALA A 19 13.65 8.20 22.92
C ALA A 19 13.14 6.79 22.58
N ARG A 20 11.82 6.59 22.55
CA ARG A 20 11.21 5.32 22.13
C ARG A 20 11.49 5.00 20.66
N MET A 21 11.38 6.00 19.79
CA MET A 21 11.69 5.83 18.37
C MET A 21 13.17 5.48 18.19
N GLN A 22 14.07 6.16 18.89
CA GLN A 22 15.51 5.92 18.85
C GLN A 22 15.86 4.50 19.32
N ALA A 23 15.37 4.09 20.49
CA ALA A 23 15.60 2.74 21.01
C ALA A 23 15.07 1.66 20.04
N ARG A 24 13.93 1.91 19.39
CA ARG A 24 13.39 1.01 18.36
C ARG A 24 14.29 0.91 17.13
N ARG A 25 14.86 2.03 16.66
CA ARG A 25 15.80 2.03 15.52
C ARG A 25 17.04 1.22 15.85
N GLU A 26 17.62 1.44 17.01
CA GLU A 26 18.80 0.73 17.51
C GLU A 26 18.56 -0.78 17.64
N ALA A 27 17.41 -1.19 18.19
CA ALA A 27 17.05 -2.60 18.28
C ALA A 27 16.95 -3.26 16.89
N ILE A 28 16.23 -2.62 15.95
CA ILE A 28 16.09 -3.12 14.58
C ILE A 28 17.46 -3.26 13.89
N CYS A 29 18.31 -2.24 14.01
CA CYS A 29 19.65 -2.23 13.42
C CYS A 29 20.53 -3.33 14.01
N ARG A 30 20.52 -3.50 15.33
CA ARG A 30 21.25 -4.56 16.03
C ARG A 30 20.83 -5.95 15.56
N ASP A 31 19.52 -6.23 15.52
CA ASP A 31 18.98 -7.53 15.10
C ASP A 31 19.28 -7.82 13.62
N ALA A 32 19.30 -6.79 12.78
CA ALA A 32 19.60 -6.91 11.36
C ALA A 32 21.09 -6.93 11.03
N GLY A 33 21.98 -6.66 12.00
CA GLY A 33 23.41 -6.49 11.74
C GLY A 33 23.74 -5.26 10.88
N VAL A 34 22.93 -4.21 10.96
CA VAL A 34 23.06 -2.98 10.16
C VAL A 34 23.48 -1.81 11.03
N PRO A 35 24.45 -0.96 10.62
CA PRO A 35 24.79 0.25 11.35
C PRO A 35 23.61 1.23 11.49
N LEU A 36 23.54 1.98 12.59
CA LEU A 36 22.40 2.85 12.88
C LEU A 36 22.24 3.99 11.85
N GLU A 37 23.35 4.52 11.36
CA GLU A 37 23.40 5.53 10.29
C GLU A 37 22.80 5.01 8.97
N LYS A 38 22.77 3.68 8.78
CA LYS A 38 22.15 3.01 7.63
C LYS A 38 20.69 2.61 7.86
N TYR A 39 20.09 2.96 9.01
CA TYR A 39 18.70 2.64 9.33
C TYR A 39 17.72 3.07 8.22
N GLY A 40 17.86 4.30 7.70
CA GLY A 40 16.97 4.83 6.67
C GLY A 40 16.99 4.01 5.38
N GLU A 41 18.20 3.74 4.85
CA GLU A 41 18.41 2.91 3.66
C GLU A 41 17.89 1.48 3.87
N TYR A 42 18.20 0.87 5.01
CA TYR A 42 17.74 -0.48 5.36
C TYR A 42 16.21 -0.56 5.42
N MET A 43 15.57 0.38 6.10
CA MET A 43 14.11 0.40 6.18
C MET A 43 13.48 0.67 4.83
N TYR A 44 14.05 1.57 4.02
CA TYR A 44 13.58 1.82 2.67
C TYR A 44 13.61 0.55 1.81
N GLU A 45 14.73 -0.16 1.76
CA GLU A 45 14.85 -1.39 0.99
C GLU A 45 13.92 -2.50 1.50
N ARG A 46 13.81 -2.62 2.83
CA ARG A 46 12.87 -3.54 3.47
C ARG A 46 11.41 -3.22 3.09
N PHE A 47 11.01 -1.96 3.22
CA PHE A 47 9.65 -1.52 2.88
C PHE A 47 9.39 -1.67 1.38
N ARG A 48 10.33 -1.29 0.53
CA ARG A 48 10.24 -1.44 -0.93
C ARG A 48 10.00 -2.90 -1.31
N LYS A 49 10.72 -3.83 -0.69
CA LYS A 49 10.53 -5.27 -0.92
C LYS A 49 9.15 -5.75 -0.47
N ILE A 50 8.71 -5.36 0.73
CA ILE A 50 7.39 -5.72 1.27
C ILE A 50 6.28 -5.15 0.37
N TRP A 51 6.38 -3.87 0.02
CA TRP A 51 5.43 -3.17 -0.84
C TRP A 51 5.32 -3.82 -2.22
N ASN A 52 6.45 -4.12 -2.86
CA ASN A 52 6.47 -4.78 -4.17
C ASN A 52 5.88 -6.19 -4.09
N THR A 53 6.15 -6.93 -3.02
CA THR A 53 5.55 -8.24 -2.78
C THR A 53 4.04 -8.14 -2.63
N HIS A 54 3.57 -7.19 -1.81
CA HIS A 54 2.14 -6.94 -1.59
C HIS A 54 1.41 -6.61 -2.90
N ARG A 55 1.97 -5.70 -3.69
CA ARG A 55 1.44 -5.32 -5.01
C ARG A 55 1.34 -6.52 -5.95
N ARG A 56 2.36 -7.39 -6.00
CA ARG A 56 2.35 -8.61 -6.83
C ARG A 56 1.25 -9.59 -6.41
N ILE A 57 1.08 -9.81 -5.10
CA ILE A 57 0.02 -10.68 -4.58
C ILE A 57 -1.36 -10.15 -4.99
N LYS A 58 -1.60 -8.84 -4.85
CA LYS A 58 -2.86 -8.21 -5.26
C LYS A 58 -3.09 -8.32 -6.77
N LEU A 59 -2.06 -8.12 -7.59
CA LEU A 59 -2.17 -8.35 -9.04
C LEU A 59 -2.53 -9.79 -9.37
N ILE A 60 -1.88 -10.77 -8.74
CA ILE A 60 -2.21 -12.19 -8.97
C ILE A 60 -3.66 -12.48 -8.56
N SER A 61 -4.11 -11.94 -7.43
CA SER A 61 -5.51 -12.04 -6.98
C SER A 61 -6.47 -11.47 -8.01
N LEU A 62 -6.19 -10.25 -8.51
CA LEU A 62 -6.97 -9.60 -9.56
C LEU A 62 -7.03 -10.43 -10.84
N MET A 63 -5.88 -10.97 -11.29
CA MET A 63 -5.83 -11.76 -12.51
C MET A 63 -6.63 -13.05 -12.39
N ARG A 64 -6.57 -13.71 -11.22
CA ARG A 64 -7.38 -14.90 -10.94
C ARG A 64 -8.87 -14.57 -10.95
N LEU A 65 -9.27 -13.58 -10.16
CA LEU A 65 -10.67 -13.14 -10.07
C LEU A 65 -11.23 -12.79 -11.46
N GLY A 66 -10.51 -11.97 -12.25
CA GLY A 66 -10.97 -11.58 -13.57
C GLY A 66 -11.09 -12.75 -14.54
N ILE A 67 -10.14 -13.70 -14.53
CA ILE A 67 -10.21 -14.90 -15.36
C ILE A 67 -11.38 -15.80 -14.93
N GLU A 68 -11.64 -15.93 -13.63
CA GLU A 68 -12.74 -16.73 -13.08
C GLU A 68 -14.11 -16.13 -13.40
N ALA A 69 -14.26 -14.80 -13.30
CA ALA A 69 -15.53 -14.11 -13.48
C ALA A 69 -16.00 -14.06 -14.94
N MET A 70 -15.09 -13.84 -15.90
CA MET A 70 -15.46 -13.59 -17.30
C MET A 70 -14.62 -14.35 -18.34
N GLY A 71 -13.60 -15.11 -17.92
CA GLY A 71 -12.70 -15.82 -18.83
C GLY A 71 -11.50 -14.97 -19.29
N LYS A 72 -10.40 -15.65 -19.65
CA LYS A 72 -9.11 -15.01 -19.91
C LYS A 72 -9.12 -13.99 -21.03
N GLU A 73 -9.69 -14.32 -22.19
CA GLU A 73 -9.66 -13.41 -23.35
C GLU A 73 -10.57 -12.21 -23.15
N ASP A 74 -11.73 -12.39 -22.52
CA ASP A 74 -12.65 -11.29 -22.28
C ASP A 74 -12.16 -10.39 -21.14
N PHE A 75 -11.55 -10.96 -20.10
CA PHE A 75 -10.84 -10.17 -19.09
C PHE A 75 -9.68 -9.36 -19.71
N ARG A 76 -8.90 -9.97 -20.61
CA ARG A 76 -7.83 -9.26 -21.33
C ARG A 76 -8.40 -8.11 -22.17
N LYS A 77 -9.50 -8.31 -22.88
CA LYS A 77 -10.16 -7.24 -23.64
C LYS A 77 -10.66 -6.14 -22.71
N TRP A 78 -11.35 -6.52 -21.63
CA TRP A 78 -11.89 -5.59 -20.63
C TRP A 78 -10.81 -4.70 -20.01
N LEU A 79 -9.68 -5.28 -19.59
CA LEU A 79 -8.53 -4.55 -19.06
C LEU A 79 -7.96 -3.50 -20.03
N ASN A 80 -8.07 -3.75 -21.34
CA ASN A 80 -7.48 -2.91 -22.39
C ASN A 80 -8.51 -2.02 -23.12
N SER A 81 -9.78 -2.05 -22.71
CA SER A 81 -10.85 -1.28 -23.32
C SER A 81 -11.18 -0.03 -22.49
N PRO A 82 -11.54 1.10 -23.10
CA PRO A 82 -12.11 2.25 -22.40
C PRO A 82 -13.23 1.81 -21.44
N ASN A 83 -13.16 2.25 -20.18
CA ASN A 83 -14.12 1.86 -19.16
C ASN A 83 -14.60 3.10 -18.39
N PHE A 84 -15.92 3.24 -18.22
CA PHE A 84 -16.50 4.44 -17.62
C PHE A 84 -16.13 4.61 -16.13
N HIS A 85 -15.90 3.51 -15.40
CA HIS A 85 -15.41 3.56 -14.02
C HIS A 85 -13.97 4.08 -13.93
N PHE A 86 -13.26 4.15 -15.06
CA PHE A 86 -11.86 4.56 -15.13
C PHE A 86 -11.70 5.81 -16.00
N ASP A 87 -12.70 6.70 -15.97
CA ASP A 87 -12.70 7.96 -16.73
C ASP A 87 -12.48 7.78 -18.24
N GLY A 88 -13.02 6.69 -18.79
CA GLY A 88 -12.84 6.33 -20.20
C GLY A 88 -11.46 5.76 -20.54
N LYS A 89 -10.58 5.56 -19.56
CA LYS A 89 -9.28 4.92 -19.75
C LYS A 89 -9.39 3.39 -19.60
N PRO A 90 -8.43 2.63 -20.13
CA PRO A 90 -8.34 1.20 -19.86
C PRO A 90 -8.08 0.92 -18.38
N PRO A 91 -8.77 -0.05 -17.74
CA PRO A 91 -8.50 -0.47 -16.36
C PRO A 91 -7.02 -0.81 -16.12
N ALA A 92 -6.34 -1.38 -17.12
CA ALA A 92 -4.91 -1.68 -17.06
C ALA A 92 -4.02 -0.47 -16.71
N SER A 93 -4.45 0.75 -17.07
CA SER A 93 -3.71 1.98 -16.78
C SER A 93 -3.64 2.34 -15.29
N TYR A 94 -4.51 1.74 -14.45
CA TYR A 94 -4.55 1.97 -13.01
C TYR A 94 -3.75 0.92 -12.23
N LEU A 95 -3.20 -0.09 -12.91
CA LEU A 95 -2.51 -1.21 -12.26
C LEU A 95 -1.07 -0.88 -11.83
N ASP A 96 -0.62 0.37 -11.96
CA ASP A 96 0.71 0.83 -11.57
C ASP A 96 0.89 0.88 -10.04
N ASN A 97 -0.19 1.10 -9.28
CA ASN A 97 -0.18 1.24 -7.83
C ASN A 97 -1.22 0.34 -7.13
N ILE A 98 -1.07 0.15 -5.81
CA ILE A 98 -1.95 -0.74 -5.02
C ILE A 98 -3.41 -0.28 -5.03
N ALA A 99 -3.67 1.03 -4.92
CA ALA A 99 -5.03 1.55 -4.86
C ALA A 99 -5.78 1.27 -6.16
N GLY A 100 -5.15 1.46 -7.32
CA GLY A 100 -5.76 1.17 -8.61
C GLY A 100 -5.98 -0.32 -8.87
N ILE A 101 -5.12 -1.21 -8.33
CA ILE A 101 -5.36 -2.66 -8.35
C ILE A 101 -6.61 -3.02 -7.52
N GLU A 102 -6.73 -2.49 -6.30
CA GLU A 102 -7.88 -2.75 -5.44
C GLU A 102 -9.18 -2.18 -6.00
N TYR A 103 -9.10 -0.98 -6.59
CA TYR A 103 -10.24 -0.39 -7.27
C TYR A 103 -10.71 -1.27 -8.42
N THR A 104 -9.79 -1.72 -9.28
CA THR A 104 -10.10 -2.67 -10.36
C THR A 104 -10.70 -3.96 -9.83
N HIS A 105 -10.14 -4.52 -8.76
CA HIS A 105 -10.65 -5.72 -8.11
C HIS A 105 -12.10 -5.53 -7.63
N SER A 106 -12.40 -4.39 -6.98
CA SER A 106 -13.75 -4.08 -6.53
C SER A 106 -14.76 -3.94 -7.68
N ARG A 107 -14.34 -3.43 -8.84
CA ARG A 107 -15.21 -3.35 -10.03
C ARG A 107 -15.55 -4.72 -10.60
N ILE A 108 -14.63 -5.68 -10.57
CA ILE A 108 -14.95 -7.06 -10.99
C ILE A 108 -15.96 -7.70 -10.04
N ILE A 109 -15.77 -7.56 -8.73
CA ILE A 109 -16.75 -8.03 -7.73
C ILE A 109 -18.11 -7.37 -7.96
N GLY A 110 -18.14 -6.05 -8.20
CA GLY A 110 -19.38 -5.32 -8.49
C GLY A 110 -20.15 -5.90 -9.69
N MET A 111 -19.44 -6.29 -10.75
CA MET A 111 -20.05 -6.93 -11.93
C MET A 111 -20.69 -8.29 -11.62
N GLU A 112 -20.12 -9.08 -10.70
CA GLU A 112 -20.69 -10.37 -10.29
C GLU A 112 -22.02 -10.22 -9.55
N TYR A 113 -22.19 -9.13 -8.79
CA TYR A 113 -23.40 -8.85 -8.02
C TYR A 113 -24.38 -7.90 -8.74
N GLY A 114 -24.13 -7.58 -10.00
CA GLY A 114 -25.01 -6.74 -10.82
C GLY A 114 -24.92 -5.24 -10.54
N ASP A 115 -23.86 -4.78 -9.86
CA ASP A 115 -23.56 -3.37 -9.62
C ASP A 115 -22.90 -2.73 -10.86
N ASN A 116 -23.70 -2.60 -11.91
CA ASN A 116 -23.30 -2.10 -13.23
C ASN A 116 -23.47 -0.57 -13.36
N ALA A 117 -23.61 0.16 -12.24
CA ALA A 117 -23.98 1.58 -12.20
C ALA A 117 -22.93 2.51 -12.82
#